data_AF-A0A5S9IMN9-F1
#
_entry.id   AF-A0A5S9IMN9-F1
#
_cell.length_a   1.000
_cell.length_b   1.000
_cell.length_c   1.000
_cell.angle_alpha   90.00
_cell.angle_beta   90.00
_cell.angle_gamma   90.00
#
_symmetry.space_group_name_H-M   'P 1'
#
loop_
_entity.id
_entity.type
_entity.pdbx_description
1 polymer ?
#
loop_
_entity_poly.entity_id
_entity_poly.type
_entity_poly.pdbx_seq_one_letter_code
_entity_poly.pdbx_strand_id
1 'polypeptide(L)'
;MGKEFRFECRFCLKPIMAPLELCGKKVKCPACKNPVVVPQLRTATVAMKSKPRDINKDTQMLTRVVTSRHKKGYFGRIMKYAIVIVIAYFAYTKYIDFTNKNQQSVATLLTEYANNEDIATSYIIKNKVTHTDFDILRNYSRAEEEHVRIIVAQCLAKMPYSKNIYRLLKHYLQNDSNDVRIAAAKSCGKIEQIPILELLIKRLEKEQDKGVRGAIGGALRDLTGVRGNTVNAQRWKVWWKEKRRDYQFPRIK
;
A
#
# COMPACT_ATOMS: atom_id res chain seq x y z
N MET A 1 -35.09 14.87 -52.22
CA MET A 1 -34.78 14.59 -50.79
C MET A 1 -33.33 14.15 -50.71
N GLY A 2 -32.44 14.99 -50.17
CA GLY A 2 -31.01 14.70 -50.09
C GLY A 2 -30.73 13.56 -49.12
N LYS A 3 -29.79 12.67 -49.44
CA LYS A 3 -29.36 11.62 -48.53
C LYS A 3 -28.50 12.26 -47.43
N GLU A 4 -28.92 12.11 -46.18
CA GLU A 4 -28.19 12.55 -45.00
C GLU A 4 -27.63 11.34 -44.24
N PHE A 5 -26.50 11.54 -43.56
CA PHE A 5 -25.88 10.51 -42.73
C PHE A 5 -25.62 11.06 -41.32
N ARG A 6 -25.90 10.22 -40.32
CA ARG A 6 -25.80 10.52 -38.89
C ARG A 6 -24.49 9.98 -38.32
N PHE A 7 -23.74 10.82 -37.60
CA PHE A 7 -22.53 10.40 -36.86
C PHE A 7 -22.38 11.19 -35.56
N GLU A 8 -21.50 10.77 -34.67
CA GLU A 8 -21.34 11.40 -33.35
C GLU A 8 -20.14 12.37 -33.32
N CYS A 9 -20.32 13.49 -32.63
CA CYS A 9 -19.24 14.43 -32.39
C CYS A 9 -18.18 13.83 -31.46
N ARG A 10 -16.92 13.72 -31.90
CA ARG A 10 -15.84 13.20 -31.05
C ARG A 10 -15.55 14.01 -29.78
N PHE A 11 -16.05 15.25 -29.67
CA PHE A 11 -15.78 16.14 -28.54
C PHE A 11 -16.92 16.16 -27.51
N CYS A 12 -18.18 16.16 -27.95
CA CYS A 12 -19.34 16.25 -27.06
C CYS A 12 -20.28 15.05 -27.13
N LEU A 13 -19.98 14.06 -27.99
CA LEU A 13 -20.73 12.81 -28.20
C LEU A 13 -22.18 12.99 -28.66
N LYS A 14 -22.60 14.22 -28.96
CA LYS A 14 -23.95 14.48 -29.51
C LYS A 14 -24.01 14.07 -30.99
N PRO A 15 -25.14 13.49 -31.44
CA PRO A 15 -25.33 13.13 -32.84
C PRO A 15 -25.40 14.38 -33.71
N ILE A 16 -24.76 14.31 -34.88
CA ILE A 16 -24.75 15.32 -35.93
C ILE A 16 -25.32 14.68 -37.19
N MET A 17 -26.24 15.39 -37.85
CA MET A 17 -26.73 15.08 -39.18
C MET A 17 -25.94 15.92 -40.19
N ALA A 18 -25.36 15.29 -41.20
CA ALA A 18 -24.70 16.00 -42.29
C ALA A 18 -25.15 15.46 -43.65
N PRO A 19 -25.33 16.34 -44.66
CA PRO A 19 -25.52 15.94 -46.05
C PRO A 19 -24.33 15.13 -46.56
N LEU A 20 -24.57 14.15 -47.45
CA LEU A 20 -23.50 13.35 -48.04
C LEU A 20 -22.42 14.18 -48.74
N GLU A 21 -22.77 15.35 -49.27
CA GLU A 21 -21.85 16.28 -49.96
C GLU A 21 -20.74 16.83 -49.06
N LEU A 22 -20.90 16.72 -47.74
CA LEU A 22 -19.92 17.16 -46.75
C LEU A 22 -18.98 16.04 -46.30
N CYS A 23 -19.11 14.81 -46.84
CA CYS A 23 -18.22 13.69 -46.52
C CYS A 23 -16.74 14.06 -46.74
N GLY A 24 -15.91 13.85 -45.73
CA GLY A 24 -14.48 14.19 -45.73
C GLY A 24 -14.17 15.67 -45.45
N LYS A 25 -15.17 16.56 -45.39
CA LYS A 25 -14.98 17.99 -45.08
C LYS A 25 -15.03 18.25 -43.58
N LYS A 26 -14.39 19.34 -43.14
CA LYS A 26 -14.45 19.84 -41.76
C LYS A 26 -15.67 20.77 -41.60
N VAL A 27 -16.54 20.45 -40.66
CA VAL A 27 -17.73 21.25 -40.30
C VAL A 27 -17.71 21.60 -38.82
N LYS A 28 -18.36 22.68 -38.40
CA LYS A 28 -18.51 22.98 -36.97
C LYS A 28 -19.65 22.17 -36.38
N CYS A 29 -19.42 21.53 -35.24
CA CYS A 29 -20.48 20.85 -34.51
C CYS A 29 -21.55 21.86 -34.05
N PRO A 30 -22.85 21.63 -34.32
CA PRO A 30 -23.91 22.56 -33.91
C PRO A 30 -24.03 22.66 -32.39
N ALA A 31 -23.65 21.62 -31.64
CA ALA A 31 -23.80 21.59 -30.19
C ALA A 31 -22.61 22.21 -29.43
N CYS A 32 -21.37 21.97 -29.85
CA CYS A 32 -20.17 22.45 -29.12
C CYS A 32 -19.28 23.39 -29.93
N LYS A 33 -19.63 23.72 -31.17
CA LYS A 33 -18.91 24.62 -32.09
C LYS A 33 -17.50 24.16 -32.51
N ASN A 34 -16.98 23.06 -31.94
CA ASN A 34 -15.69 22.49 -32.32
C ASN A 34 -15.70 21.95 -33.76
N PRO A 35 -14.58 22.03 -34.50
CA PRO A 35 -14.47 21.51 -35.85
C PRO A 35 -14.40 19.97 -35.85
N VAL A 36 -15.28 19.32 -36.60
CA VAL A 36 -15.37 17.87 -36.73
C VAL A 36 -15.30 17.49 -38.22
N VAL A 37 -14.59 16.41 -38.54
CA VAL A 37 -14.51 15.87 -39.91
C VAL A 37 -15.69 14.92 -40.12
N VAL A 38 -16.46 15.11 -41.19
CA VAL A 38 -17.53 14.18 -41.56
C VAL A 38 -16.89 12.89 -42.13
N PRO A 39 -17.19 11.70 -41.58
CA PRO A 39 -16.66 10.43 -42.08
C PRO A 39 -17.01 10.18 -43.56
N GLN A 40 -16.08 9.63 -44.34
CA GLN A 40 -16.34 9.20 -45.71
C GLN A 40 -17.02 7.83 -45.72
N LEU A 41 -18.14 7.71 -46.44
CA LEU A 41 -18.73 6.40 -46.77
C LEU A 41 -17.84 5.71 -47.80
N ARG A 42 -17.26 4.56 -47.45
CA ARG A 42 -16.57 3.70 -48.43
C ARG A 42 -17.62 3.12 -49.38
N THR A 43 -17.73 3.66 -50.58
CA THR A 43 -18.45 3.00 -51.68
C THR A 43 -17.61 1.80 -52.13
N ALA A 44 -18.09 0.59 -51.86
CA ALA A 44 -17.55 -0.62 -52.47
C ALA A 44 -17.95 -0.64 -53.94
N THR A 45 -17.13 -0.03 -54.80
CA THR A 45 -17.18 -0.24 -56.24
C THR A 45 -16.06 -1.18 -56.67
N VAL A 46 -16.48 -2.29 -57.27
CA VAL A 46 -15.69 -3.31 -57.93
C VAL A 46 -14.79 -2.68 -59.00
N ALA A 47 -13.51 -3.02 -58.99
CA ALA A 47 -12.65 -2.98 -60.16
C ALA A 47 -11.84 -4.27 -60.21
N MET A 48 -12.41 -5.25 -60.92
CA MET A 48 -11.68 -6.41 -61.44
C MET A 48 -10.55 -5.90 -62.35
N LYS A 49 -9.31 -6.28 -62.07
CA LYS A 49 -8.28 -6.44 -63.10
C LYS A 49 -7.62 -7.80 -62.93
N SER A 50 -7.77 -8.57 -63.99
CA SER A 50 -7.39 -9.95 -64.22
C SER A 50 -5.87 -10.15 -64.26
N LYS A 51 -5.44 -11.34 -63.86
CA LYS A 51 -4.30 -12.02 -64.46
C LYS A 51 -4.60 -13.53 -64.46
N PRO A 52 -4.68 -14.20 -65.62
CA PRO A 52 -4.87 -15.65 -65.65
C PRO A 52 -3.55 -16.32 -65.27
N ARG A 53 -3.59 -17.31 -64.38
CA ARG A 53 -2.49 -18.27 -64.23
C ARG A 53 -3.05 -19.65 -63.93
N ASP A 54 -2.93 -20.46 -64.97
CA ASP A 54 -2.96 -21.90 -65.14
C ASP A 54 -3.60 -22.80 -64.08
N ILE A 55 -4.56 -23.53 -64.62
CA ILE A 55 -5.16 -24.75 -64.12
C ILE A 55 -4.08 -25.83 -64.15
N ASN A 56 -3.69 -26.34 -62.98
CA ASN A 56 -3.53 -27.78 -62.85
C ASN A 56 -3.86 -28.24 -61.43
N LYS A 57 -4.95 -29.00 -61.34
CA LYS A 57 -5.46 -29.66 -60.14
C LYS A 57 -4.95 -31.09 -60.21
N ASP A 58 -3.93 -31.40 -59.42
CA ASP A 58 -3.77 -32.77 -58.93
C ASP A 58 -4.34 -32.85 -57.52
N THR A 59 -5.56 -33.36 -57.53
CA THR A 59 -6.33 -34.02 -56.49
C THR A 59 -5.45 -34.77 -55.49
N GLN A 60 -5.30 -34.24 -54.28
CA GLN A 60 -5.11 -35.09 -53.10
C GLN A 60 -6.02 -34.63 -51.96
N MET A 61 -6.79 -35.61 -51.51
CA MET A 61 -7.65 -35.61 -50.35
C MET A 61 -6.97 -34.94 -49.15
N LEU A 62 -7.59 -33.88 -48.63
CA LEU A 62 -7.57 -33.62 -47.21
C LEU A 62 -8.98 -33.21 -46.78
N THR A 63 -9.63 -34.15 -46.11
CA THR A 63 -10.72 -33.94 -45.16
C THR A 63 -10.37 -32.78 -44.22
N ARG A 64 -10.66 -31.54 -44.65
CA ARG A 64 -10.69 -30.42 -43.73
C ARG A 64 -11.95 -30.54 -42.89
N VAL A 65 -11.79 -31.20 -41.75
CA VAL A 65 -12.58 -30.94 -40.56
C VAL A 65 -12.73 -29.43 -40.46
N VAL A 66 -13.95 -28.93 -40.66
CA VAL A 66 -14.28 -27.53 -40.42
C VAL A 66 -14.21 -27.34 -38.91
N THR A 67 -13.01 -27.15 -38.36
CA THR A 67 -12.89 -26.64 -36.99
C THR A 67 -13.33 -25.19 -37.03
N SER A 68 -14.59 -24.98 -36.66
CA SER A 68 -15.19 -23.69 -36.35
C SER A 68 -14.24 -22.84 -35.49
N ARG A 69 -13.62 -21.84 -36.11
CA ARG A 69 -12.73 -20.87 -35.46
C ARG A 69 -13.48 -19.68 -34.85
N HIS A 70 -14.78 -19.82 -34.54
CA HIS A 70 -15.63 -18.69 -34.15
C HIS A 70 -16.18 -18.72 -32.70
N LYS A 71 -15.62 -19.53 -31.79
CA LYS A 71 -16.04 -19.55 -30.36
C LYS A 71 -14.97 -19.13 -29.34
N LYS A 72 -13.77 -18.69 -29.75
CA LYS A 72 -12.70 -18.29 -28.81
C LYS A 72 -12.84 -16.87 -28.22
N GLY A 73 -13.64 -15.99 -28.83
CA GLY A 73 -13.81 -14.61 -28.35
C GLY A 73 -14.78 -14.45 -27.16
N TYR A 74 -15.84 -15.25 -27.12
CA TYR A 74 -16.89 -15.16 -26.09
C TYR A 74 -16.47 -15.89 -24.80
N PHE A 75 -15.93 -17.11 -24.93
CA PHE A 75 -15.43 -17.89 -23.78
C PHE A 75 -14.28 -17.19 -23.05
N GLY A 76 -13.36 -16.54 -23.79
CA GLY A 76 -12.28 -15.75 -23.20
C GLY A 76 -12.77 -14.52 -22.42
N ARG A 77 -13.92 -13.92 -22.79
CA ARG A 77 -14.53 -12.83 -22.01
C ARG A 77 -15.20 -13.35 -20.75
N ILE A 78 -15.95 -14.45 -20.83
CA ILE A 78 -16.58 -15.08 -19.67
C ILE A 78 -15.53 -15.48 -18.63
N MET A 79 -14.44 -16.13 -19.06
CA MET A 79 -13.36 -16.51 -18.15
C MET A 79 -12.70 -15.30 -17.48
N LYS A 80 -12.54 -14.18 -18.19
CA LYS A 80 -12.06 -12.93 -17.59
C LYS A 80 -13.02 -12.38 -16.53
N TYR A 81 -14.33 -12.35 -16.80
CA TYR A 81 -15.31 -11.92 -15.81
C TYR A 81 -15.38 -12.86 -14.61
N ALA A 82 -15.28 -14.18 -14.82
CA ALA A 82 -15.22 -15.16 -13.74
C ALA A 82 -14.01 -14.91 -12.83
N ILE A 83 -12.82 -14.67 -13.39
CA ILE A 83 -11.62 -14.32 -12.63
C ILE A 83 -11.84 -13.02 -11.84
N VAL A 84 -12.41 -11.97 -12.46
CA VAL A 84 -12.69 -10.70 -11.78
C VAL A 84 -13.67 -10.89 -10.62
N ILE A 85 -14.74 -11.67 -10.82
CA ILE A 85 -15.73 -11.96 -9.77
C ILE A 85 -15.08 -12.70 -8.60
N VAL A 86 -14.23 -13.70 -8.88
CA VAL A 86 -13.51 -14.45 -7.84
C VAL A 86 -12.59 -13.53 -7.05
N ILE A 87 -11.80 -12.69 -7.73
CA ILE A 87 -10.93 -11.69 -7.07
C ILE A 87 -11.76 -10.72 -6.23
N ALA A 88 -12.87 -10.20 -6.77
CA ALA A 88 -13.76 -9.30 -6.06
C ALA A 88 -14.38 -9.95 -4.82
N TYR A 89 -14.79 -11.22 -4.91
CA TYR A 89 -15.32 -11.98 -3.79
C TYR A 89 -14.26 -12.21 -2.69
N PHE A 90 -13.03 -12.57 -3.07
CA PHE A 90 -11.92 -12.67 -2.10
C PHE A 90 -11.59 -11.33 -1.46
N ALA A 91 -11.58 -10.24 -2.22
CA ALA A 91 -11.38 -8.89 -1.68
C ALA A 91 -12.50 -8.51 -0.71
N TYR A 92 -13.76 -8.82 -1.05
CA TYR A 92 -14.93 -8.56 -0.21
C TYR A 92 -14.87 -9.33 1.11
N THR A 93 -14.57 -10.63 1.08
CA THR A 93 -14.47 -11.44 2.31
C THR A 93 -13.34 -10.95 3.22
N LYS A 94 -12.19 -10.56 2.66
CA LYS A 94 -11.09 -9.93 3.42
C LYS A 94 -11.47 -8.57 4.00
N TYR A 95 -12.24 -7.76 3.27
CA TYR A 95 -12.75 -6.49 3.75
C TYR A 95 -13.71 -6.66 4.93
N ILE A 96 -14.63 -7.63 4.86
CA ILE A 96 -15.56 -7.93 5.95
C ILE A 96 -14.80 -8.44 7.19
N ASP A 97 -13.86 -9.37 7.02
CA ASP A 97 -13.02 -9.85 8.12
C ASP A 97 -12.27 -8.71 8.81
N PHE A 98 -11.62 -7.84 8.04
CA PHE A 98 -10.95 -6.65 8.56
C PHE A 98 -11.91 -5.74 9.34
N THR A 99 -13.11 -5.51 8.81
CA THR A 99 -14.12 -4.66 9.45
C THR A 99 -14.59 -5.26 10.77
N ASN A 100 -14.83 -6.58 10.80
CA ASN A 100 -15.22 -7.30 12.02
C ASN A 100 -14.12 -7.27 13.08
N LYS A 101 -12.86 -7.51 12.69
CA LYS A 101 -11.70 -7.38 13.59
C LYS A 101 -11.59 -5.97 14.16
N ASN A 102 -11.83 -4.94 13.36
CA ASN A 102 -11.76 -3.56 13.82
C ASN A 102 -12.80 -3.22 14.91
N GLN A 103 -13.87 -4.00 15.03
CA GLN A 103 -14.87 -3.84 16.10
C GLN A 103 -14.45 -4.54 17.41
N GLN A 104 -13.57 -5.54 17.37
CA GLN A 104 -13.12 -6.29 18.55
C GLN A 104 -12.33 -5.44 19.55
N SER A 105 -12.28 -5.88 20.82
CA SER A 105 -11.46 -5.23 21.85
C SER A 105 -9.95 -5.41 21.59
N VAL A 106 -9.13 -4.52 22.14
CA VAL A 106 -7.66 -4.64 22.06
C VAL A 106 -7.16 -5.97 22.66
N ALA A 107 -7.76 -6.42 23.77
CA ALA A 107 -7.39 -7.69 24.41
C ALA A 107 -7.70 -8.91 23.50
N THR A 108 -8.87 -8.90 22.85
CA THR A 108 -9.26 -9.95 21.89
C THR A 108 -8.27 -10.00 20.73
N LEU A 109 -7.96 -8.84 20.14
CA LEU A 109 -7.03 -8.74 19.03
C LEU A 109 -5.62 -9.20 19.41
N LEU A 110 -5.14 -8.84 20.60
CA LEU A 110 -3.82 -9.29 21.10
C LEU A 110 -3.78 -10.81 21.31
N THR A 111 -4.87 -11.41 21.80
CA THR A 111 -4.97 -12.87 21.93
C THR A 111 -4.94 -13.55 20.57
N GLU A 112 -5.70 -13.04 19.60
CA GLU A 112 -5.67 -13.57 18.24
C GLU A 112 -4.28 -13.42 17.61
N TYR A 113 -3.65 -12.26 17.80
CA TYR A 113 -2.31 -11.99 17.28
C TYR A 113 -1.24 -12.87 17.92
N ALA A 114 -1.38 -13.22 19.20
CA ALA A 114 -0.49 -14.17 19.88
C ALA A 114 -0.55 -15.55 19.19
N ASN A 115 -1.75 -16.04 18.92
CA ASN A 115 -1.97 -17.35 18.29
C ASN A 115 -1.59 -17.37 16.80
N ASN A 116 -1.73 -16.24 16.11
CA ASN A 116 -1.44 -16.13 14.68
C ASN A 116 -0.90 -14.74 14.36
N GLU A 117 0.38 -14.66 14.02
CA GLU A 117 1.03 -13.40 13.66
C GLU A 117 0.51 -12.89 12.30
N ASP A 118 -0.65 -12.24 12.33
CA ASP A 118 -1.31 -11.64 11.17
C ASP A 118 -0.99 -10.15 11.06
N ILE A 119 -0.54 -9.73 9.87
CA ILE A 119 -0.17 -8.35 9.56
C ILE A 119 -1.38 -7.42 9.71
N ALA A 120 -2.58 -7.85 9.32
CA ALA A 120 -3.78 -7.02 9.42
C ALA A 120 -4.16 -6.79 10.89
N THR A 121 -4.17 -7.83 11.72
CA THR A 121 -4.39 -7.70 13.17
C THR A 121 -3.34 -6.80 13.82
N SER A 122 -2.05 -6.93 13.47
CA SER A 122 -0.98 -6.04 13.95
C SER A 122 -1.24 -4.56 13.61
N TYR A 123 -1.70 -4.29 12.38
CA TYR A 123 -2.05 -2.95 11.93
C TYR A 123 -3.25 -2.40 12.70
N ILE A 124 -4.31 -3.20 12.88
CA ILE A 124 -5.51 -2.79 13.63
C ILE A 124 -5.14 -2.44 15.07
N ILE A 125 -4.41 -3.31 15.78
CA ILE A 125 -3.98 -3.06 17.16
C ILE A 125 -3.24 -1.72 17.25
N LYS A 126 -2.24 -1.50 16.39
CA LYS A 126 -1.44 -0.26 16.43
C LYS A 126 -2.28 0.99 16.26
N ASN A 127 -3.34 0.97 15.45
CA ASN A 127 -4.18 2.14 15.21
C ASN A 127 -5.32 2.29 16.22
N LYS A 128 -5.75 1.18 16.83
CA LYS A 128 -6.87 1.16 17.77
C LYS A 128 -6.45 1.48 19.20
N VAL A 129 -5.23 1.09 19.61
CA VAL A 129 -4.76 1.29 20.97
C VAL A 129 -4.77 2.77 21.36
N THR A 130 -5.35 3.04 22.53
CA THR A 130 -5.42 4.35 23.17
C THR A 130 -4.75 4.31 24.54
N HIS A 131 -4.69 5.45 25.23
CA HIS A 131 -4.09 5.54 26.56
C HIS A 131 -4.82 4.72 27.64
N THR A 132 -6.12 4.43 27.46
CA THR A 132 -6.89 3.62 28.41
C THR A 132 -6.54 2.13 28.34
N ASP A 133 -5.88 1.68 27.27
CA ASP A 133 -5.48 0.29 27.08
C ASP A 133 -4.14 -0.07 27.76
N PHE A 134 -3.57 0.84 28.56
CA PHE A 134 -2.27 0.62 29.20
C PHE A 134 -2.23 -0.66 30.05
N ASP A 135 -3.27 -0.93 30.85
CA ASP A 135 -3.31 -2.12 31.69
C ASP A 135 -3.40 -3.41 30.86
N ILE A 136 -4.11 -3.37 29.73
CA ILE A 136 -4.15 -4.48 28.77
C ILE A 136 -2.74 -4.72 28.22
N LEU A 137 -2.09 -3.68 27.69
CA LEU A 137 -0.72 -3.80 27.18
C LEU A 137 0.27 -4.29 28.23
N ARG A 138 0.13 -3.84 29.48
CA ARG A 138 0.98 -4.28 30.61
C ARG A 138 0.81 -5.78 30.89
N ASN A 139 -0.39 -6.33 30.71
CA ASN A 139 -0.61 -7.76 30.90
C ASN A 139 0.07 -8.55 29.77
N TYR A 140 -0.17 -8.17 28.51
CA TYR A 140 0.49 -8.78 27.35
C TYR A 140 1.98 -8.48 27.27
N SER A 141 2.49 -7.60 28.12
CA SER A 141 3.92 -7.32 28.13
C SER A 141 4.78 -8.50 28.57
N ARG A 142 4.14 -9.49 29.20
CA ARG A 142 4.73 -10.75 29.68
C ARG A 142 4.32 -11.95 28.82
N ALA A 143 3.70 -11.72 27.66
CA ALA A 143 3.38 -12.78 26.73
C ALA A 143 4.64 -13.58 26.36
N GLU A 144 4.49 -14.89 26.17
CA GLU A 144 5.59 -15.78 25.77
C GLU A 144 6.08 -15.44 24.36
N GLU A 145 5.14 -15.03 23.53
CA GLU A 145 5.31 -14.69 22.14
C GLU A 145 6.07 -13.37 21.96
N GLU A 146 7.20 -13.44 21.27
CA GLU A 146 8.06 -12.30 21.02
C GLU A 146 7.36 -11.20 20.21
N HIS A 147 6.62 -11.57 19.15
CA HIS A 147 5.90 -10.62 18.29
C HIS A 147 4.82 -9.85 19.06
N VAL A 148 4.24 -10.45 20.10
CA VAL A 148 3.32 -9.76 21.02
C VAL A 148 4.05 -8.72 21.85
N ARG A 149 5.21 -9.05 22.42
CA ARG A 149 6.01 -8.07 23.17
C ARG A 149 6.52 -6.93 22.28
N ILE A 150 6.86 -7.23 21.01
CA ILE A 150 7.20 -6.23 19.99
C ILE A 150 6.04 -5.26 19.75
N ILE A 151 4.82 -5.76 19.53
CA ILE A 151 3.67 -4.88 19.27
C ILE A 151 3.30 -4.05 20.49
N VAL A 152 3.41 -4.62 21.69
CA VAL A 152 3.23 -3.89 22.96
C VAL A 152 4.22 -2.72 23.01
N ALA A 153 5.52 -2.98 22.80
CA ALA A 153 6.54 -1.93 22.81
C ALA A 153 6.23 -0.81 21.80
N GLN A 154 5.76 -1.15 20.60
CA GLN A 154 5.39 -0.18 19.57
C GLN A 154 4.17 0.67 19.95
N CYS A 155 3.19 0.09 20.65
CA CYS A 155 1.99 0.80 21.07
C CYS A 155 2.25 1.75 22.24
N LEU A 156 3.17 1.43 23.15
CA LEU A 156 3.52 2.28 24.30
C LEU A 156 3.98 3.70 23.90
N ALA A 157 4.63 3.85 22.74
CA ALA A 157 5.08 5.15 22.25
C ALA A 157 3.93 6.08 21.78
N LYS A 158 2.74 5.53 21.56
CA LYS A 158 1.55 6.31 21.17
C LYS A 158 0.79 6.86 22.38
N MET A 159 1.15 6.42 23.58
CA MET A 159 0.48 6.80 24.82
C MET A 159 1.15 8.05 25.43
N PRO A 160 0.40 8.88 26.17
CA PRO A 160 0.99 9.96 26.97
C PRO A 160 2.07 9.41 27.90
N TYR A 161 3.22 10.07 27.93
CA TYR A 161 4.34 9.61 28.74
C TYR A 161 3.96 9.46 30.22
N SER A 162 4.37 8.35 30.82
CA SER A 162 4.23 8.09 32.24
C SER A 162 5.41 7.29 32.77
N LYS A 163 5.59 7.30 34.09
CA LYS A 163 6.61 6.49 34.78
C LYS A 163 6.43 4.98 34.51
N ASN A 164 5.20 4.53 34.27
CA ASN A 164 4.92 3.13 33.99
C ASN A 164 5.34 2.74 32.56
N ILE A 165 5.09 3.59 31.57
CA ILE A 165 5.61 3.42 30.20
C ILE A 165 7.14 3.39 30.22
N TYR A 166 7.77 4.34 30.93
CA TYR A 166 9.22 4.38 31.10
C TYR A 166 9.77 3.07 31.67
N ARG A 167 9.17 2.57 32.77
CA ARG A 167 9.60 1.31 33.41
C ARG A 167 9.49 0.13 32.46
N LEU A 168 8.41 0.03 31.69
CA LEU A 168 8.17 -1.09 30.80
C LEU A 168 9.10 -1.06 29.58
N LEU A 169 9.28 0.10 28.94
CA LEU A 169 10.25 0.26 27.85
C LEU A 169 11.69 0.01 28.32
N LYS A 170 12.04 0.48 29.53
CA LYS A 170 13.33 0.17 30.15
C LYS A 170 13.52 -1.33 30.35
N HIS A 171 12.49 -2.03 30.83
CA HIS A 171 12.53 -3.47 31.02
C HIS A 171 12.82 -4.18 29.68
N TYR A 172 12.04 -3.88 28.64
CA TYR A 172 12.26 -4.45 27.30
C TYR A 172 13.64 -4.18 26.76
N LEU A 173 14.11 -2.93 26.86
CA LEU A 173 15.41 -2.53 26.34
C LEU A 173 16.59 -3.24 27.04
N GLN A 174 16.39 -3.75 28.26
CA GLN A 174 17.45 -4.35 29.08
C GLN A 174 17.44 -5.88 29.07
N ASN A 175 16.26 -6.50 29.13
CA ASN A 175 16.12 -7.90 29.56
C ASN A 175 15.44 -8.81 28.53
N ASP A 176 15.10 -8.29 27.35
CA ASP A 176 14.35 -9.06 26.33
C ASP A 176 15.24 -9.41 25.13
N SER A 177 14.66 -10.10 24.15
CA SER A 177 15.33 -10.49 22.92
C SER A 177 15.78 -9.29 22.08
N ASN A 178 16.64 -9.55 21.09
CA ASN A 178 17.14 -8.52 20.19
C ASN A 178 16.02 -7.74 19.49
N ASP A 179 15.00 -8.43 18.98
CA ASP A 179 13.92 -7.79 18.22
C ASP A 179 12.99 -6.96 19.11
N VAL A 180 12.67 -7.44 20.32
CA VAL A 180 11.94 -6.65 21.32
C VAL A 180 12.75 -5.43 21.76
N ARG A 181 14.06 -5.58 21.99
CA ARG A 181 14.96 -4.45 22.31
C ARG A 181 15.03 -3.41 21.19
N ILE A 182 15.09 -3.85 19.93
CA ILE A 182 15.03 -2.98 18.76
C ILE A 182 13.70 -2.21 18.73
N ALA A 183 12.58 -2.90 18.94
CA ALA A 183 11.26 -2.28 18.99
C ALA A 183 11.16 -1.25 20.12
N ALA A 184 11.62 -1.59 21.32
CA ALA A 184 11.66 -0.69 22.47
C ALA A 184 12.54 0.54 22.21
N ALA A 185 13.72 0.36 21.59
CA ALA A 185 14.60 1.48 21.23
C ALA A 185 13.91 2.42 20.22
N LYS A 186 13.33 1.88 19.15
CA LYS A 186 12.56 2.66 18.16
C LYS A 186 11.39 3.40 18.79
N SER A 187 10.67 2.77 19.72
CA SER A 187 9.59 3.39 20.48
C SER A 187 10.07 4.51 21.38
N CYS A 188 11.17 4.32 22.11
CA CYS A 188 11.81 5.36 22.89
C CYS A 188 12.18 6.59 22.03
N GLY A 189 12.62 6.38 20.79
CA GLY A 189 12.93 7.45 19.83
C GLY A 189 11.76 8.37 19.48
N LYS A 190 10.51 7.97 19.79
CA LYS A 190 9.29 8.76 19.56
C LYS A 190 8.77 9.45 20.81
N ILE A 191 9.42 9.25 21.96
CA ILE A 191 8.99 9.79 23.24
C ILE A 191 9.97 10.89 23.64
N GLU A 192 9.58 12.13 23.38
CA GLU A 192 10.36 13.35 23.62
C GLU A 192 10.43 13.69 25.12
N GLN A 193 11.16 12.86 25.86
CA GLN A 193 11.29 12.96 27.32
C GLN A 193 12.75 12.76 27.72
N ILE A 194 13.26 13.68 28.54
CA ILE A 194 14.67 13.65 29.00
C ILE A 194 15.05 12.31 29.63
N PRO A 195 14.21 11.68 30.48
CA PRO A 195 14.53 10.35 31.03
C PRO A 195 14.71 9.27 29.97
N ILE A 196 14.00 9.36 28.83
CA ILE A 196 14.11 8.40 27.72
C ILE A 196 15.43 8.61 26.96
N LEU A 197 15.80 9.86 26.70
CA LEU A 197 17.10 10.20 26.12
C LEU A 197 18.25 9.66 26.99
N GLU A 198 18.21 9.90 28.29
CA GLU A 198 19.20 9.40 29.25
C GLU A 198 19.24 7.86 29.31
N LEU A 199 18.07 7.20 29.24
CA LEU A 199 17.97 5.75 29.20
C LEU A 199 18.67 5.17 27.96
N LEU A 200 18.44 5.76 26.79
CA LEU A 200 19.04 5.30 25.52
C LEU A 200 20.56 5.47 25.53
N ILE A 201 21.08 6.62 25.98
CA ILE A 201 22.53 6.85 26.11
C ILE A 201 23.15 5.80 27.04
N LYS A 202 22.56 5.62 28.23
CA LYS A 202 23.02 4.63 29.21
C LYS A 202 22.96 3.20 28.67
N ARG A 203 21.93 2.85 27.90
CA ARG A 203 21.81 1.51 27.31
C ARG A 203 22.88 1.28 26.26
N LEU A 204 23.15 2.26 25.39
CA LEU A 204 24.10 2.15 24.28
C LEU A 204 25.51 1.75 24.76
N GLU A 205 25.91 2.18 25.95
CA GLU A 205 27.19 1.82 26.57
C GLU A 205 27.35 0.34 26.87
N LYS A 206 26.24 -0.32 27.18
CA LYS A 206 26.20 -1.71 27.64
C LYS A 206 25.68 -2.65 26.56
N GLU A 207 25.28 -2.12 25.41
CA GLU A 207 24.67 -2.92 24.35
C GLU A 207 25.76 -3.53 23.48
N GLN A 208 25.68 -4.85 23.32
CA GLN A 208 26.65 -5.62 22.55
C GLN A 208 26.11 -5.94 21.15
N ASP A 209 24.79 -6.13 21.05
CA ASP A 209 24.17 -6.49 19.78
C ASP A 209 24.24 -5.31 18.79
N LYS A 210 24.81 -5.56 17.61
CA LYS A 210 25.01 -4.52 16.59
C LYS A 210 23.69 -3.95 16.07
N GLY A 211 22.66 -4.79 15.92
CA GLY A 211 21.33 -4.38 15.47
C GLY A 211 20.65 -3.49 16.50
N VAL A 212 20.66 -3.89 17.76
CA VAL A 212 20.10 -3.09 18.87
C VAL A 212 20.87 -1.78 19.04
N ARG A 213 22.20 -1.78 18.95
CA ARG A 213 23.01 -0.54 18.96
C ARG A 213 22.60 0.41 17.84
N GLY A 214 22.41 -0.12 16.63
CA GLY A 214 21.91 0.64 15.48
C GLY A 214 20.55 1.28 15.76
N ALA A 215 19.62 0.52 16.34
CA ALA A 215 18.30 1.03 16.71
C ALA A 215 18.37 2.11 17.79
N ILE A 216 19.21 1.95 18.82
CA ILE A 216 19.41 2.97 19.86
C ILE A 216 20.04 4.23 19.27
N GLY A 217 21.07 4.10 18.44
CA GLY A 217 21.70 5.25 17.77
C GLY A 217 20.72 5.99 16.84
N GLY A 218 19.86 5.25 16.13
CA GLY A 218 18.77 5.81 15.34
C GLY A 218 17.78 6.59 16.20
N ALA A 219 17.31 6.00 17.30
CA ALA A 219 16.38 6.64 18.24
C ALA A 219 16.96 7.92 18.87
N LEU A 220 18.25 7.92 19.21
CA LEU A 220 18.95 9.10 19.71
C LEU A 220 19.03 10.21 18.65
N ARG A 221 19.30 9.85 17.40
CA ARG A 221 19.26 10.81 16.28
C ARG A 221 17.85 11.36 16.09
N ASP A 222 16.82 10.53 16.17
CA ASP A 222 15.44 10.95 15.96
C ASP A 222 14.99 11.93 17.06
N LEU A 223 15.36 11.68 18.32
CA LEU A 223 15.08 12.60 19.43
C LEU A 223 15.88 13.91 19.36
N THR A 224 17.14 13.86 18.92
CA THR A 224 18.06 15.00 19.07
C THR A 224 18.34 15.77 17.79
N GLY A 225 18.03 15.20 16.63
CA GLY A 225 18.46 15.70 15.33
C GLY A 225 19.96 15.56 15.04
N VAL A 226 20.76 15.10 16.01
CA VAL A 226 22.22 15.07 15.90
C VAL A 226 22.69 13.93 14.99
N ARG A 227 23.41 14.31 13.93
CA ARG A 227 24.06 13.37 13.00
C ARG A 227 25.52 13.15 13.40
N GLY A 228 26.08 11.99 13.04
CA GLY A 228 27.51 11.70 13.22
C GLY A 228 27.93 11.04 14.55
N ASN A 229 27.07 11.05 15.58
CA ASN A 229 27.30 10.29 16.82
C ASN A 229 27.02 8.79 16.66
N THR A 230 26.17 8.42 15.68
CA THR A 230 25.79 7.04 15.30
C THR A 230 25.62 6.12 16.52
N VAL A 231 26.38 5.03 16.59
CA VAL A 231 26.36 4.00 17.65
C VAL A 231 27.50 4.18 18.65
N ASN A 232 28.18 5.33 18.65
CA ASN A 232 29.28 5.64 19.57
C ASN A 232 28.75 6.22 20.88
N ALA A 233 28.69 5.37 21.92
CA ALA A 233 28.19 5.76 23.24
C ALA A 233 28.96 6.92 23.87
N GLN A 234 30.28 6.98 23.68
CA GLN A 234 31.12 8.01 24.29
C GLN A 234 30.83 9.40 23.70
N ARG A 235 30.60 9.49 22.38
CA ARG A 235 30.18 10.74 21.74
C ARG A 235 28.84 11.22 22.26
N TRP A 236 27.88 10.32 22.43
CA TRP A 236 26.57 10.66 23.01
C TRP A 236 26.67 11.13 24.46
N LYS A 237 27.53 10.53 25.28
CA LYS A 237 27.79 10.98 26.66
C LYS A 237 28.33 12.40 26.71
N VAL A 238 29.37 12.69 25.93
CA VAL A 238 30.02 14.01 25.89
C VAL A 238 29.01 15.05 25.42
N TRP A 239 28.34 14.78 24.30
CA TRP A 239 27.31 15.66 23.77
C TRP A 239 26.19 15.94 24.79
N TRP A 240 25.71 14.89 25.48
CA TRP A 240 24.66 15.08 26.48
C TRP A 240 25.14 15.86 27.69
N LYS A 241 26.36 15.61 28.18
CA LYS A 241 26.96 16.38 29.28
C LYS A 241 27.01 17.88 28.97
N GLU A 242 27.32 18.25 27.73
CA GLU A 242 27.40 19.63 27.28
C GLU A 242 26.02 20.28 27.12
N LYS A 243 25.02 19.54 26.63
CA LYS A 243 23.69 20.08 26.29
C LYS A 243 22.62 19.93 27.39
N ARG A 244 22.84 19.09 28.40
CA ARG A 244 21.79 18.67 29.35
C ARG A 244 21.06 19.82 30.05
N ARG A 245 21.72 20.96 30.30
CA ARG A 245 21.14 22.06 31.09
C ARG A 245 20.07 22.85 30.33
N ASP A 246 20.26 23.02 29.03
CA ASP A 246 19.47 23.89 28.16
C ASP A 246 18.78 23.11 27.02
N TYR A 247 18.92 21.79 27.00
CA TYR A 247 18.39 20.96 25.93
C TYR A 247 16.87 21.01 25.84
N GLN A 248 16.40 21.25 24.62
CA GLN A 248 15.01 21.13 24.23
C GLN A 248 14.92 20.19 23.04
N PHE A 249 13.87 19.37 22.99
CA PHE A 249 13.63 18.51 21.83
C PHE A 249 13.40 19.39 20.58
N PRO A 250 13.98 19.03 19.43
CA PRO A 250 13.72 19.73 18.19
C PRO A 250 12.22 19.72 17.91
N ARG A 251 11.63 20.89 17.66
CA ARG A 251 10.25 20.95 17.17
C ARG A 251 10.23 20.36 15.77
N ILE A 252 9.79 19.11 15.65
CA ILE A 252 9.57 18.48 14.34
C ILE A 252 8.44 19.26 13.68
N LYS A 253 8.76 19.96 12.59
CA LYS A 253 7.78 20.64 11.72
C LYS A 253 7.09 19.61 10.82
#